data_AF-A0A399RQN3-F1
#
_entry.id   AF-A0A399RQN3-F1
#
_cell.length_a   1.000
_cell.length_b   1.000
_cell.length_c   1.000
_cell.angle_alpha   90.00
_cell.angle_beta   90.00
_cell.angle_gamma   90.00
#
_symmetry.space_group_name_H-M   'P 1'
#
loop_
_entity.id
_entity.type
_entity.pdbx_description
1 polymer ?
#
loop_
_entity_poly.entity_id
_entity_poly.type
_entity_poly.pdbx_seq_one_letter_code
_entity_poly.pdbx_strand_id
1 'polypeptide(L)'
;MTFDKIFSDSFDTFKVFDNMDVAKASHQAGNTPKSLWQILNHITVWQEFQLNKLKGLDSTDIEELDTWENDPVVRDQRLLQQTINTFNNQIEQIKNEIQTLSTESNDIEKKLKIVQDLSVHLSFHLGEMVLQMRQNGHYPMPSEMKEYLAS
;
A
#
# COMPACT_ATOMS: atom_id res chain seq x y z
N MET A 1 22.71 5.20 -13.44
CA MET A 1 21.79 5.42 -12.30
C MET A 1 20.86 4.23 -12.28
N THR A 2 20.58 3.63 -11.12
CA THR A 2 19.61 2.53 -11.05
C THR A 2 18.47 3.00 -10.15
N PHE A 3 17.25 3.05 -10.71
CA PHE A 3 16.10 3.65 -10.04
C PHE A 3 15.64 2.82 -8.83
N ASP A 4 15.91 1.52 -8.83
CA ASP A 4 15.71 0.60 -7.71
C ASP A 4 16.35 1.12 -6.40
N LYS A 5 17.54 1.73 -6.48
CA LYS A 5 18.22 2.29 -5.31
C LYS A 5 17.60 3.59 -4.81
N ILE A 6 16.93 4.33 -5.68
CA ILE A 6 16.24 5.58 -5.31
C ILE A 6 14.95 5.27 -4.58
N PHE A 7 14.27 4.21 -5.00
CA PHE A 7 12.96 3.80 -4.47
C PHE A 7 13.03 2.55 -3.57
N SER A 8 14.22 2.19 -3.05
CA SER A 8 14.42 0.92 -2.34
C SER A 8 13.45 0.73 -1.17
N ASP A 9 13.17 1.83 -0.46
CA ASP A 9 12.38 1.84 0.77
C ASP A 9 10.99 2.46 0.55
N SER A 10 10.72 2.95 -0.66
CA SER A 10 9.49 3.68 -1.04
C SER A 10 8.21 2.84 -0.97
N PHE A 11 8.36 1.52 -0.85
CA PHE A 11 7.27 0.54 -0.82
C PHE A 11 7.34 -0.37 0.42
N ASP A 12 8.08 0.03 1.45
CA ASP A 12 8.04 -0.67 2.74
C ASP A 12 6.68 -0.44 3.42
N THR A 13 6.08 -1.51 3.91
CA THR A 13 4.81 -1.48 4.66
C THR A 13 5.03 -1.37 6.16
N PHE A 14 6.29 -1.34 6.61
CA PHE A 14 6.70 -1.31 8.00
C PHE A 14 5.99 -2.37 8.84
N LYS A 15 5.77 -3.57 8.29
CA LYS A 15 5.09 -4.68 8.98
C LYS A 15 3.67 -4.36 9.46
N VAL A 16 2.99 -3.33 8.93
CA VAL A 16 1.63 -2.98 9.40
C VAL A 16 0.63 -4.13 9.22
N PHE A 17 0.88 -5.00 8.25
CA PHE A 17 0.04 -6.16 7.93
C PHE A 17 0.44 -7.44 8.70
N ASP A 18 1.55 -7.41 9.45
CA ASP A 18 2.02 -8.58 10.19
C ASP A 18 1.03 -8.95 11.29
N ASN A 19 0.63 -10.23 11.32
CA ASN A 19 -0.36 -10.75 12.27
C ASN A 19 -1.71 -9.98 12.22
N MET A 20 -2.06 -9.42 11.06
CA MET A 20 -3.35 -8.77 10.83
C MET A 20 -4.49 -9.81 10.87
N ASP A 21 -5.51 -9.53 11.69
CA ASP A 21 -6.71 -10.35 11.81
C ASP A 21 -7.97 -9.52 11.52
N VAL A 22 -9.11 -10.21 11.35
CA VAL A 22 -10.39 -9.56 11.07
C VAL A 22 -10.82 -8.55 12.13
N ALA A 23 -10.42 -8.73 13.39
CA ALA A 23 -10.80 -7.81 14.47
C ALA A 23 -10.03 -6.50 14.34
N LYS A 24 -8.71 -6.56 14.10
CA LYS A 24 -7.88 -5.39 13.83
C LYS A 24 -8.29 -4.70 12.54
N ALA A 25 -8.47 -5.46 11.45
CA ALA A 25 -8.79 -4.93 10.13
C ALA A 25 -10.14 -4.20 10.10
N SER A 26 -11.13 -4.74 10.82
CA SER A 26 -12.49 -4.18 10.90
C SER A 26 -12.66 -3.13 11.99
N HIS A 27 -11.64 -2.91 12.82
CA HIS A 27 -11.74 -1.93 13.89
C HIS A 27 -11.87 -0.53 13.28
N GLN A 28 -12.92 0.18 13.68
CA GLN A 28 -13.11 1.58 13.35
C GLN A 28 -13.26 2.37 14.65
N ALA A 29 -12.22 3.09 15.04
CA ALA A 29 -12.28 4.00 16.16
C ALA A 29 -13.16 5.21 15.78
N GLY A 30 -13.86 5.80 16.75
CA GLY A 30 -14.85 6.85 16.50
C GLY A 30 -14.33 8.10 15.76
N ASN A 31 -13.01 8.32 15.73
CA ASN A 31 -12.37 9.46 15.07
C ASN A 31 -11.63 9.09 13.77
N THR A 32 -11.86 7.88 13.24
CA THR A 32 -11.21 7.40 12.01
C THR A 32 -12.22 7.32 10.87
N PRO A 33 -11.95 7.96 9.71
CA PRO A 33 -12.93 8.02 8.62
C PRO A 33 -13.14 6.67 7.94
N LYS A 34 -12.12 5.80 7.98
CA LYS A 34 -12.07 4.50 7.29
C LYS A 34 -11.38 3.47 8.18
N SER A 35 -11.87 2.23 8.16
CA SER A 35 -11.19 1.09 8.79
C SER A 35 -9.93 0.69 8.02
N LEU A 36 -9.05 -0.10 8.65
CA LEU A 36 -7.87 -0.66 7.98
C LEU A 36 -8.27 -1.53 6.78
N TRP A 37 -9.40 -2.24 6.87
CA TRP A 37 -9.96 -3.01 5.77
C TRP A 37 -10.32 -2.12 4.57
N GLN A 38 -10.97 -0.98 4.81
CA GLN A 38 -11.32 -0.05 3.73
C GLN A 38 -10.07 0.57 3.10
N ILE A 39 -9.08 0.94 3.92
CA ILE A 39 -7.80 1.48 3.43
C ILE A 39 -7.06 0.43 2.60
N LEU A 40 -6.97 -0.82 3.06
CA LEU A 40 -6.32 -1.90 2.33
C LEU A 40 -6.97 -2.14 0.95
N ASN A 41 -8.30 -2.17 0.87
CA ASN A 41 -8.97 -2.33 -0.43
C ASN A 41 -8.71 -1.14 -1.34
N HIS A 42 -8.82 0.08 -0.82
CA HIS A 42 -8.54 1.31 -1.54
C HIS A 42 -7.15 1.29 -2.18
N ILE A 43 -6.11 1.06 -1.38
CA ILE A 43 -4.74 1.03 -1.89
C ILE A 43 -4.48 -0.17 -2.81
N THR A 44 -5.19 -1.30 -2.64
CA THR A 44 -5.04 -2.47 -3.53
C THR A 44 -5.58 -2.19 -4.93
N VAL A 45 -6.76 -1.58 -5.03
CA VAL A 45 -7.38 -1.23 -6.33
C VAL A 45 -6.59 -0.12 -7.01
N TRP A 46 -6.24 0.94 -6.27
CA TRP A 46 -5.50 2.06 -6.82
C TRP A 46 -4.09 1.65 -7.28
N GLN A 47 -3.42 0.78 -6.52
CA GLN A 47 -2.10 0.25 -6.88
C GLN A 47 -2.15 -0.63 -8.14
N GLU A 48 -3.19 -1.44 -8.33
CA GLU A 48 -3.39 -2.21 -9.56
C GLU A 48 -3.47 -1.30 -10.79
N PHE A 49 -4.27 -0.24 -10.69
CA PHE A 49 -4.42 0.75 -11.75
C PHE A 49 -3.09 1.42 -12.12
N GLN A 50 -2.33 1.88 -11.13
CA GLN A 50 -1.02 2.49 -11.37
C GLN A 50 0.01 1.49 -11.91
N LEU A 51 -0.02 0.23 -11.44
CA LEU A 51 0.83 -0.83 -11.96
C LEU A 51 0.54 -1.12 -13.45
N ASN A 52 -0.73 -1.11 -13.85
CA ASN A 52 -1.11 -1.26 -15.26
C ASN A 52 -0.57 -0.09 -16.10
N LYS A 53 -0.70 1.16 -15.60
CA LYS A 53 -0.10 2.34 -16.25
C LYS A 53 1.42 2.23 -16.36
N LEU A 54 2.09 1.76 -15.30
CA LEU A 54 3.54 1.58 -15.26
C LEU A 54 4.02 0.56 -16.30
N LYS A 55 3.27 -0.53 -16.48
CA LYS A 55 3.51 -1.58 -17.49
C LYS A 55 3.16 -1.14 -18.92
N GLY A 56 2.59 0.05 -19.11
CA GLY A 56 2.10 0.51 -20.41
C GLY A 56 0.86 -0.25 -20.91
N LEU A 57 0.13 -0.91 -20.00
CA LEU A 57 -1.15 -1.54 -20.32
C LEU A 57 -2.24 -0.47 -20.37
N ASP A 58 -3.25 -0.69 -21.21
CA ASP A 58 -4.41 0.19 -21.28
C ASP A 58 -5.18 0.06 -19.95
N SER A 59 -5.25 1.16 -19.21
CA SER A 59 -6.00 1.27 -17.97
C SER A 59 -7.09 2.30 -18.17
N THR A 60 -8.35 1.87 -18.17
CA THR A 60 -9.47 2.81 -18.07
C THR A 60 -9.28 3.66 -16.83
N ASP A 61 -9.33 4.99 -16.97
CA ASP A 61 -9.22 5.88 -15.81
C ASP A 61 -10.28 5.51 -14.76
N ILE A 62 -9.84 5.46 -13.50
CA ILE A 62 -10.70 5.19 -12.35
C ILE A 62 -10.89 6.48 -11.56
N GLU A 63 -12.09 6.68 -11.05
CA GLU A 63 -12.36 7.72 -10.06
C GLU A 63 -11.90 7.20 -8.69
N GLU A 64 -11.03 7.94 -8.00
CA GLU A 64 -10.45 7.53 -6.72
C GLU A 64 -11.53 7.33 -5.62
N LEU A 65 -12.67 7.99 -5.72
CA LEU A 65 -13.76 7.80 -4.77
C LEU A 65 -14.43 6.41 -4.92
N ASP A 66 -14.33 5.81 -6.10
CA ASP A 66 -14.97 4.53 -6.41
C ASP A 66 -14.12 3.33 -5.96
N THR A 67 -12.88 3.55 -5.52
CA THR A 67 -11.99 2.48 -5.04
C THR A 67 -12.21 2.11 -3.57
N TRP A 68 -13.07 2.84 -2.86
CA TRP A 68 -13.35 2.59 -1.45
C TRP A 68 -14.37 1.47 -1.26
N GLU A 69 -14.02 0.51 -0.40
CA GLU A 69 -14.98 -0.47 0.10
C GLU A 69 -16.01 0.21 1.02
N ASN A 70 -17.29 -0.14 0.85
CA ASN A 70 -18.39 0.46 1.60
C ASN A 70 -18.53 -0.14 3.00
N ASP A 71 -18.40 -1.47 3.12
CA ASP A 71 -18.47 -2.15 4.42
C ASP A 71 -17.12 -1.95 5.16
N PRO A 72 -17.11 -1.32 6.35
CA PRO A 72 -15.89 -1.21 7.15
C PRO A 72 -15.42 -2.56 7.72
N VAL A 73 -16.24 -3.60 7.65
CA VAL A 73 -16.02 -4.89 8.32
C VAL A 73 -15.70 -6.00 7.32
N VAL A 74 -14.57 -6.69 7.57
CA VAL A 74 -14.25 -7.99 6.96
C VAL A 74 -14.51 -9.09 7.98
N ARG A 75 -15.35 -10.06 7.62
CA ARG A 75 -15.74 -11.17 8.52
C ARG A 75 -15.00 -12.47 8.22
N ASP A 76 -14.37 -12.57 7.06
CA ASP A 76 -13.63 -13.75 6.61
C ASP A 76 -12.12 -13.49 6.65
N GLN A 77 -11.43 -14.20 7.55
CA GLN A 77 -9.98 -14.13 7.68
C GLN A 77 -9.25 -14.56 6.40
N ARG A 78 -9.83 -15.48 5.62
CA ARG A 78 -9.25 -15.91 4.35
C ARG A 78 -9.30 -14.79 3.33
N LEU A 79 -10.43 -14.09 3.21
CA LEU A 79 -10.58 -12.94 2.33
C LEU A 79 -9.56 -11.85 2.68
N LEU A 80 -9.43 -11.52 3.96
CA LEU A 80 -8.43 -10.55 4.42
C LEU A 80 -7.01 -10.94 4.00
N GLN A 81 -6.61 -12.20 4.23
CA GLN A 81 -5.28 -12.67 3.85
C GLN A 81 -5.07 -12.72 2.34
N GLN A 82 -6.11 -13.04 1.57
CA GLN A 82 -6.06 -12.97 0.10
C GLN A 82 -5.81 -11.54 -0.37
N THR A 83 -6.51 -10.55 0.18
CA THR A 83 -6.30 -9.14 -0.17
C THR A 83 -4.90 -8.66 0.20
N ILE A 84 -4.40 -9.00 1.39
CA ILE A 84 -3.01 -8.69 1.80
C ILE A 84 -2.00 -9.31 0.83
N ASN A 85 -2.20 -10.57 0.44
CA ASN A 85 -1.31 -11.25 -0.52
C ASN A 85 -1.35 -10.60 -1.91
N THR A 86 -2.53 -10.20 -2.38
CA THR A 86 -2.67 -9.47 -3.65
C THR A 86 -1.89 -8.15 -3.59
N PHE A 87 -2.08 -7.37 -2.53
CA PHE A 87 -1.38 -6.11 -2.31
C PHE A 87 0.15 -6.29 -2.27
N ASN A 88 0.65 -7.26 -1.52
CA ASN A 88 2.09 -7.54 -1.44
C ASN A 88 2.66 -7.99 -2.79
N ASN A 89 1.93 -8.83 -3.54
CA ASN A 89 2.35 -9.26 -4.86
C ASN A 89 2.38 -8.10 -5.88
N GLN A 90 1.49 -7.12 -5.76
CA GLN A 90 1.54 -5.90 -6.57
C GLN A 90 2.78 -5.06 -6.23
N ILE A 91 3.17 -4.93 -4.96
CA ILE A 91 4.41 -4.25 -4.55
C ILE A 91 5.63 -4.90 -5.21
N GLU A 92 5.73 -6.23 -5.18
CA GLU A 92 6.84 -6.93 -5.81
C GLU A 92 6.86 -6.75 -7.33
N GLN A 93 5.69 -6.71 -7.96
CA GLN A 93 5.60 -6.36 -9.38
C GLN A 93 6.06 -4.92 -9.66
N ILE A 94 5.68 -3.95 -8.83
CA ILE A 94 6.14 -2.55 -8.96
C ILE A 94 7.66 -2.47 -8.85
N LYS A 95 8.26 -3.15 -7.85
CA LYS A 95 9.71 -3.20 -7.68
C LYS A 95 10.40 -3.79 -8.92
N ASN A 96 9.84 -4.86 -9.49
CA ASN A 96 10.36 -5.45 -10.71
C ASN A 96 10.28 -4.49 -11.91
N GLU A 97 9.15 -3.79 -12.09
CA GLU A 97 9.03 -2.77 -13.14
C GLU A 97 10.05 -1.64 -12.95
N ILE A 98 10.27 -1.17 -11.72
CA ILE A 98 11.27 -0.13 -11.40
C ILE A 98 12.69 -0.56 -11.80
N GLN A 99 13.05 -1.83 -11.59
CA GLN A 99 14.36 -2.37 -11.98
C GLN A 99 14.60 -2.33 -13.49
N THR A 100 13.54 -2.34 -14.30
CA THR A 100 13.64 -2.28 -15.76
C THR A 100 13.70 -0.86 -16.32
N LEU A 101 13.50 0.17 -15.49
CA LEU A 101 13.50 1.57 -15.94
C LEU A 101 14.89 2.01 -16.40
N SER A 102 14.92 2.69 -17.55
CA SER A 102 16.13 3.24 -18.14
C SER A 102 15.94 4.72 -18.48
N THR A 103 16.99 5.53 -18.24
CA THR A 103 17.05 6.94 -18.65
C THR A 103 17.02 7.12 -20.16
N GLU A 104 17.24 6.06 -20.93
CA GLU A 104 17.17 6.05 -22.40
C GLU A 104 15.74 5.88 -22.92
N SER A 105 14.76 5.56 -22.05
CA SER A 105 13.37 5.40 -22.45
C SER A 105 12.71 6.76 -22.68
N ASN A 106 12.02 6.92 -23.81
CA ASN A 106 11.31 8.17 -24.14
C ASN A 106 10.16 8.50 -23.18
N ASP A 107 9.67 7.52 -22.42
CA ASP A 107 8.57 7.66 -21.46
C ASP A 107 9.04 7.70 -19.98
N ILE A 108 10.34 7.82 -19.75
CA ILE A 108 10.91 7.69 -18.39
C ILE A 108 10.34 8.70 -17.40
N GLU A 109 10.14 9.96 -17.79
CA GLU A 109 9.57 10.99 -16.92
C GLU A 109 8.16 10.61 -16.45
N LYS A 110 7.33 10.13 -17.38
CA LYS A 110 5.97 9.65 -17.09
C LYS A 110 6.00 8.46 -16.12
N LYS A 111 6.88 7.49 -16.36
CA LYS A 111 7.01 6.31 -15.48
C LYS A 111 7.52 6.68 -14.08
N LEU A 112 8.49 7.58 -13.98
CA LEU A 112 8.98 8.08 -12.69
C LEU A 112 7.90 8.86 -11.94
N LYS A 113 7.04 9.61 -12.65
CA LYS A 113 5.89 10.28 -12.04
C LYS A 113 4.90 9.28 -11.45
N ILE A 114 4.60 8.19 -12.17
CA ILE A 114 3.75 7.09 -11.66
C ILE A 114 4.36 6.47 -10.40
N VAL A 115 5.67 6.18 -10.40
CA VAL A 115 6.36 5.61 -9.22
C VAL A 115 6.34 6.57 -8.04
N GLN A 116 6.54 7.86 -8.28
CA GLN A 116 6.44 8.89 -7.24
C GLN A 116 5.03 8.92 -6.64
N ASP A 117 4.00 8.97 -7.49
CA ASP A 117 2.61 9.02 -7.04
C ASP A 117 2.26 7.76 -6.24
N LEU A 118 2.69 6.58 -6.72
CA LEU A 118 2.57 5.30 -6.01
C LEU A 118 3.15 5.36 -4.59
N SER A 119 4.38 5.84 -4.45
CA SER A 119 5.08 5.90 -3.16
C SER A 119 4.43 6.91 -2.20
N VAL A 120 4.02 8.08 -2.70
CA VAL A 120 3.38 9.12 -1.88
C VAL A 120 2.01 8.65 -1.38
N HIS A 121 1.21 8.07 -2.26
CA HIS A 121 -0.13 7.55 -1.93
C HIS A 121 -0.07 6.42 -0.92
N LEU A 122 0.86 5.47 -1.11
CA LEU A 122 1.11 4.40 -0.15
C LEU A 122 1.54 4.96 1.21
N SER A 123 2.51 5.87 1.24
CA SER A 123 3.02 6.46 2.49
C SER A 123 1.94 7.21 3.27
N PHE A 124 1.05 7.92 2.57
CA PHE A 124 -0.07 8.63 3.17
C PHE A 124 -1.00 7.66 3.92
N HIS A 125 -1.53 6.66 3.23
CA HIS A 125 -2.48 5.71 3.83
C HIS A 125 -1.82 4.78 4.85
N LEU A 126 -0.56 4.40 4.62
CA LEU A 126 0.20 3.61 5.59
C LEU A 126 0.39 4.36 6.91
N GLY A 127 0.61 5.68 6.85
CA GLY A 127 0.63 6.54 8.03
C GLY A 127 -0.69 6.50 8.81
N GLU A 128 -1.83 6.51 8.11
CA GLU A 128 -3.15 6.35 8.73
C GLU A 128 -3.27 4.98 9.42
N MET A 129 -2.90 3.89 8.72
CA MET A 129 -2.98 2.54 9.27
C MET A 129 -2.09 2.35 10.50
N VAL A 130 -0.85 2.83 10.44
CA VAL A 130 0.10 2.79 11.57
C VAL A 130 -0.43 3.58 12.77
N LEU A 131 -0.99 4.77 12.54
CA LEU A 131 -1.57 5.58 13.61
C LEU A 131 -2.75 4.86 14.28
N GLN A 132 -3.67 4.30 13.48
CA GLN A 132 -4.81 3.55 13.98
C GLN A 132 -4.38 2.32 14.79
N MET A 133 -3.46 1.51 14.27
CA MET A 133 -2.96 0.33 14.96
C MET A 133 -2.24 0.68 16.27
N ARG A 134 -1.44 1.75 16.26
CA ARG A 134 -0.73 2.24 17.47
C ARG A 134 -1.68 2.74 18.53
N GLN A 135 -2.70 3.53 18.16
CA GLN A 135 -3.71 4.04 19.10
C GLN A 135 -4.51 2.92 19.78
N ASN A 136 -4.58 1.75 19.15
CA ASN A 136 -5.26 0.56 19.68
C ASN A 136 -4.31 -0.47 20.32
N GLY A 137 -3.03 -0.12 20.51
CA GLY A 137 -2.06 -1.01 21.15
C GLY A 137 -1.69 -2.25 20.33
N HIS A 138 -1.90 -2.21 19.01
CA HIS A 138 -1.58 -3.29 18.07
C HIS A 138 -0.32 -3.01 17.25
N TYR A 139 0.35 -1.89 17.50
CA TYR A 139 1.59 -1.52 16.81
C TYR A 139 2.52 -0.76 17.76
N PRO A 140 3.86 -0.92 17.66
CA PRO A 140 4.79 -0.35 18.62
C PRO A 140 4.78 1.18 18.66
N MET A 141 5.18 1.71 19.82
CA MET A 141 5.42 3.14 20.00
C MET A 141 6.68 3.58 19.25
N PRO A 142 6.84 4.87 18.93
CA PRO A 142 8.00 5.35 18.16
C PRO A 142 9.37 4.94 18.72
N SER A 143 9.50 4.83 20.05
CA SER A 143 10.72 4.39 20.73
C SER A 143 11.06 2.90 20.50
N GLU A 144 10.10 2.07 20.11
CA GLU A 144 10.22 0.62 19.96
C GLU A 144 10.39 0.20 18.49
N MET A 145 10.15 1.12 17.55
CA MET A 145 10.13 0.86 16.11
C MET A 145 11.43 0.25 15.58
N LYS A 146 12.59 0.70 16.07
CA LYS A 146 13.89 0.21 15.59
C LYS A 146 14.07 -1.28 15.84
N GLU A 147 13.70 -1.74 17.03
CA GLU A 147 13.80 -3.15 17.41
C GLU A 147 12.74 -3.98 16.68
N TYR A 148 11.51 -3.47 16.61
CA TYR A 148 10.42 -4.13 15.91
C TYR A 148 10.68 -4.35 14.41
N LEU A 149 11.31 -3.39 13.72
CA LEU A 149 11.63 -3.52 12.29
C LEU A 149 12.84 -4.44 12.04
N ALA A 150 13.67 -4.70 13.06
CA ALA A 150 14.86 -5.54 12.94
C ALA A 150 14.62 -7.04 13.21
N SER A 151 13.46 -7.40 13.79
CA SER A 151 13.05 -8.78 14.05
C SER A 151 12.50 -9.50 12.83
#